data_AF-A0A967JYF1-F1
#
_entry.id   AF-A0A967JYF1-F1
#
_cell.length_a   1.000
_cell.length_b   1.000
_cell.length_c   1.000
_cell.angle_alpha   90.00
_cell.angle_beta   90.00
_cell.angle_gamma   90.00
#
_symmetry.space_group_name_H-M   'P 1'
#
loop_
_entity.id
_entity.type
_entity.pdbx_description
1 polymer ?
#
loop_
_entity_poly.entity_id
_entity_poly.type
_entity_poly.pdbx_seq_one_letter_code
_entity_poly.pdbx_strand_id
1 'polypeptide(L)' 'HEPDLIIIDEPFSGLDPINTRIIKNLLYRMRDRGAAIIMSTHQMNQVEEMCERIMLIDHGRQVLY' A
#
# COMPACT_ATOMS: atom_id res chain seq x y z
N HIS A 1 -17.55 -8.77 -1.34
CA HIS A 1 -17.14 -8.78 0.08
C HIS A 1 -16.37 -7.50 0.37
N GLU A 2 -16.60 -6.87 1.52
CA GLU A 2 -15.93 -5.63 1.94
C GLU A 2 -15.04 -5.98 3.14
N PRO A 3 -13.76 -6.31 2.92
CA PRO A 3 -12.88 -6.77 3.99
C PRO A 3 -12.42 -5.59 4.86
N ASP A 4 -12.35 -5.82 6.16
CA ASP A 4 -11.81 -4.86 7.13
C ASP A 4 -10.28 -4.80 7.12
N LEU A 5 -9.61 -5.80 6.54
CA LEU A 5 -8.16 -5.88 6.41
C LEU A 5 -7.77 -6.33 5.00
N ILE A 6 -6.84 -5.60 4.39
CA ILE A 6 -6.31 -5.87 3.06
C ILE A 6 -4.79 -5.93 3.16
N ILE A 7 -4.19 -7.02 2.69
CA ILE A 7 -2.74 -7.21 2.64
C ILE A 7 -2.35 -7.42 1.17
N ILE A 8 -1.45 -6.60 0.64
CA ILE A 8 -1.04 -6.67 -0.77
C ILE A 8 0.48 -6.57 -0.88
N ASP A 9 1.06 -7.50 -1.65
CA ASP A 9 2.48 -7.49 -1.96
C ASP A 9 2.72 -6.71 -3.26
N GLU A 10 3.51 -5.63 -3.21
CA GLU A 10 3.88 -4.80 -4.38
C GLU A 10 2.68 -4.41 -5.30
N PRO A 11 1.67 -3.68 -4.79
CA PRO A 11 0.37 -3.49 -5.46
C PRO A 11 0.41 -2.80 -6.83
N PHE A 12 1.52 -2.17 -7.19
CA PHE A 12 1.67 -1.36 -8.39
C PHE A 12 2.74 -1.88 -9.35
N SER A 13 3.41 -2.99 -9.01
CA SER A 13 4.48 -3.54 -9.84
C SER A 13 3.96 -4.02 -11.18
N GLY A 14 4.63 -3.64 -12.27
CA GLY A 14 4.28 -4.06 -13.63
C GLY A 14 3.02 -3.40 -14.22
N LEU A 15 2.43 -2.41 -13.54
CA LEU A 15 1.28 -1.68 -14.05
C LEU A 15 1.70 -0.45 -14.85
N ASP A 16 0.92 -0.14 -15.89
CA ASP A 16 0.98 1.16 -16.53
C ASP A 16 0.41 2.27 -15.62
N PRO A 17 0.65 3.55 -15.95
CA PRO A 17 0.19 4.68 -15.12
C PRO A 17 -1.32 4.76 -14.94
N ILE A 18 -2.12 4.32 -15.92
CA ILE A 18 -3.59 4.38 -15.85
C ILE A 18 -4.08 3.36 -14.84
N ASN A 19 -3.60 2.12 -14.94
CA ASN A 19 -3.97 1.05 -14.02
C ASN A 19 -3.50 1.33 -12.59
N THR A 20 -2.31 1.91 -12.44
CA THR A 20 -1.80 2.39 -11.14
C THR A 20 -2.79 3.34 -10.48
N ARG A 21 -3.28 4.34 -11.23
CA ARG A 21 -4.27 5.32 -10.74
C ARG A 21 -5.58 4.67 -10.31
N ILE A 22 -6.06 3.67 -11.06
CA ILE A 22 -7.31 2.95 -10.76
C ILE A 22 -7.17 2.16 -9.45
N ILE A 23 -6.10 1.36 -9.30
CA ILE A 23 -5.86 0.59 -8.07
C ILE A 23 -5.69 1.53 -6.88
N LYS A 24 -4.93 2.61 -7.05
CA LYS A 24 -4.74 3.62 -6.01
C LYS A 24 -6.07 4.17 -5.49
N ASN A 25 -6.94 4.58 -6.41
CA ASN A 25 -8.26 5.10 -6.06
C ASN A 25 -9.15 4.05 -5.38
N LEU A 26 -9.02 2.77 -5.77
CA LEU A 26 -9.71 1.69 -5.08
C LEU A 26 -9.24 1.58 -3.64
N LEU A 27 -7.92 1.53 -3.40
CA LEU A 27 -7.32 1.44 -2.06
C LEU A 27 -7.76 2.61 -1.17
N TYR A 28 -7.75 3.84 -1.70
CA TYR A 28 -8.26 5.00 -0.96
C TYR A 28 -9.73 4.83 -0.57
N ARG A 29 -10.61 4.39 -1.48
CA ARG A 29 -12.00 4.11 -1.13
C ARG A 29 -12.13 3.03 -0.06
N MET A 30 -11.26 2.00 -0.07
CA MET A 30 -11.30 0.97 0.96
C MET A 30 -10.85 1.50 2.32
N ARG A 31 -9.81 2.33 2.36
CA ARG A 31 -9.38 3.04 3.57
C ARG A 31 -10.48 3.96 4.09
N ASP A 32 -11.12 4.73 3.22
CA ASP A 32 -12.10 5.74 3.61
C ASP A 32 -13.39 5.13 4.19
N ARG A 33 -13.70 3.86 3.88
CA ARG A 33 -14.77 3.11 4.57
C ARG A 33 -14.33 2.47 5.90
N GLY A 34 -13.07 2.62 6.28
CA GLY A 34 -12.50 2.11 7.54
C GLY A 34 -11.68 0.81 7.42
N ALA A 35 -11.39 0.32 6.22
CA ALA A 35 -10.54 -0.86 6.08
C ALA A 35 -9.07 -0.54 6.36
N ALA A 36 -8.41 -1.40 7.11
CA ALA A 36 -6.96 -1.36 7.30
C ALA A 36 -6.25 -1.92 6.06
N ILE A 37 -5.23 -1.22 5.58
CA ILE A 37 -4.45 -1.63 4.41
C ILE A 37 -2.99 -1.79 4.84
N ILE A 38 -2.44 -2.97 4.59
CA ILE A 38 -1.01 -3.26 4.71
C ILE A 38 -0.50 -3.56 3.32
N MET A 39 0.52 -2.83 2.88
CA MET A 39 1.17 -3.08 1.61
C MET A 39 2.68 -3.06 1.75
N SER A 40 3.35 -3.91 0.98
CA SER A 40 4.80 -3.82 0.77
C SER A 40 5.06 -3.04 -0.53
N THR A 41 6.10 -2.21 -0.51
CA THR A 41 6.71 -1.71 -1.74
C THR A 41 8.12 -1.20 -1.50
N HIS A 42 8.94 -1.24 -2.53
CA HIS A 42 10.24 -0.56 -2.58
C HIS A 42 10.18 0.85 -3.21
N GLN A 43 9.00 1.28 -3.67
CA GLN A 43 8.82 2.59 -4.34
C GLN A 43 8.48 3.69 -3.34
N MET A 44 9.49 4.46 -2.90
CA MET A 44 9.35 5.47 -1.83
C MET A 44 8.32 6.57 -2.14
N ASN A 45 8.18 6.98 -3.40
CA ASN A 45 7.16 7.95 -3.82
C ASN A 45 5.73 7.47 -3.53
N GLN A 46 5.48 6.16 -3.60
CA GLN A 46 4.17 5.60 -3.30
C GLN A 46 3.92 5.55 -1.79
N VAL A 47 4.97 5.21 -1.03
CA VAL A 47 4.94 5.21 0.43
C VAL A 47 4.60 6.61 0.95
N GLU A 48 5.29 7.63 0.47
CA GLU A 48 5.06 9.04 0.84
C GLU A 48 3.63 9.50 0.51
N GLU A 49 3.06 9.05 -0.60
CA GLU A 49 1.74 9.50 -1.05
C GLU A 49 0.57 8.74 -0.38
N MET A 50 0.78 7.49 0.05
CA MET A 50 -0.31 6.60 0.44
C MET A 50 -0.29 6.15 1.90
N CYS A 51 0.89 6.04 2.51
CA CYS A 51 1.04 5.41 3.81
C CYS A 51 1.02 6.45 4.93
N GLU A 52 0.18 6.21 5.94
CA GLU A 52 0.19 6.98 7.19
C GLU A 52 1.28 6.49 8.16
N ARG A 53 1.69 5.22 8.01
CA ARG A 53 2.70 4.55 8.84
C ARG A 53 3.61 3.73 7.94
N ILE A 54 4.90 3.68 8.24
CA ILE A 54 5.92 3.07 7.39
C ILE A 54 6.78 2.15 8.25
N MET A 55 6.87 0.88 7.87
CA MET A 55 7.79 -0.06 8.51
C MET A 55 8.92 -0.40 7.54
N LEU A 56 10.17 -0.12 7.92
CA LEU A 56 11.34 -0.50 7.14
C LEU A 56 11.89 -1.83 7.63
N ILE A 57 12.09 -2.78 6.71
CA ILE A 57 12.70 -4.08 6.98
C ILE A 57 14.04 -4.16 6.26
N ASP A 58 15.08 -4.54 7.01
CA ASP A 58 16.40 -4.86 6.48
C ASP A 58 16.86 -6.22 7.04
N HIS A 59 17.35 -7.10 6.16
CA HIS A 59 17.77 -8.46 6.52
C HIS A 59 16.79 -9.22 7.45
N GLY A 60 15.48 -9.07 7.20
CA GLY A 60 14.42 -9.71 7.99
C GLY A 60 14.19 -9.12 9.38
N ARG A 61 14.75 -7.94 9.66
CA ARG A 61 14.56 -7.22 10.93
C ARG A 61 13.91 -5.87 10.69
N GLN A 62 13.02 -5.46 11.59
CA GLN A 62 12.49 -4.11 11.61
C GLN A 62 13.61 -3.14 12.00
N VAL A 63 13.80 -2.10 11.19
CA VAL A 63 14.79 -1.04 11.42
C VAL A 63 14.11 0.28 11.80
N LEU A 64 12.91 0.51 11.26
CA LEU A 64 12.14 1.75 11.47
C LEU A 64 10.64 1.44 11.48
N TYR A 65 9.89 2.22 12.28
CA TYR A 65 8.43 2.26 12.31
C TYR A 65 7.95 3.68 12.60
#